data_AF-X1ILN8-F1
#
_entry.id   AF-X1ILN8-F1
#
_cell.length_a   1.000
_cell.length_b   1.000
_cell.length_c   1.000
_cell.angle_alpha   90.00
_cell.angle_beta   90.00
_cell.angle_gamma   90.00
#
_symmetry.space_group_name_H-M   'P 1'
#
loop_
_entity.id
_entity.type
_entity.pdbx_description
1 polymer ?
#
loop_
_entity_poly.entity_id
_entity_poly.type
_entity_poly.pdbx_seq_one_letter_code
_entity_poly.pdbx_strand_id
1 'polypeptide(L)' 'MSIPKKEVCSIRIMFPVDTDEQAIAYKKKIGLLLAEIPDAQIQFSLASIPEPPSG' A
#
# COMPACT_ATOMS: atom_id res chain seq x y z
N MET A 1 -35.07 -0.22 -6.86
CA MET A 1 -34.00 0.62 -6.31
C MET A 1 -32.68 -0.07 -6.59
N SER A 2 -31.88 0.47 -7.52
CA SER A 2 -30.49 0.05 -7.71
C SER A 2 -29.65 0.69 -6.62
N ILE A 3 -29.05 -0.12 -5.74
CA ILE A 3 -28.05 0.36 -4.79
C ILE A 3 -26.88 0.87 -5.64
N PRO A 4 -26.42 2.14 -5.47
CA PRO A 4 -25.25 2.61 -6.20
C PRO A 4 -24.08 1.67 -5.89
N LYS A 5 -23.53 1.05 -6.94
CA LYS A 5 -22.39 0.15 -6.80
C LYS A 5 -21.22 0.98 -6.27
N LYS A 6 -20.88 0.80 -4.99
CA LYS A 6 -19.61 1.31 -4.45
C LYS A 6 -18.49 0.54 -5.12
N GLU A 7 -17.61 1.24 -5.82
CA GLU A 7 -16.41 0.66 -6.41
C GLU A 7 -15.23 0.83 -5.45
N VAL A 8 -14.35 -0.16 -5.41
CA VAL A 8 -13.14 -0.15 -4.57
C VAL A 8 -11.94 0.08 -5.48
N CYS A 9 -11.17 1.14 -5.22
CA CYS A 9 -9.87 1.34 -5.86
C CYS A 9 -8.79 0.61 -5.05
N SER A 10 -8.06 -0.32 -5.69
CA SER A 10 -6.96 -1.07 -5.06
C SER A 10 -5.67 -0.87 -5.85
N ILE A 11 -4.60 -0.47 -5.15
CA ILE A 11 -3.28 -0.22 -5.74
C ILE A 11 -2.25 -0.97 -4.90
N ARG A 12 -1.42 -1.79 -5.55
CA ARG A 12 -0.27 -2.46 -4.92
C ARG A 12 1.02 -1.79 -5.39
N ILE A 13 1.73 -1.16 -4.47
CA ILE A 13 3.00 -0.47 -4.73
C ILE A 13 4.12 -1.27 -4.05
N MET A 14 5.14 -1.68 -4.79
CA MET A 14 6.28 -2.45 -4.30
C MET A 14 7.59 -1.79 -4.76
N PHE A 15 8.49 -1.53 -3.82
CA PHE A 15 9.80 -0.95 -4.08
C PHE A 15 10.79 -1.44 -3.01
N PRO A 16 12.09 -1.55 -3.33
CA PRO A 16 13.10 -1.86 -2.33
C PRO A 16 13.17 -0.73 -1.29
N VAL A 17 13.38 -1.11 -0.04
CA VAL A 17 13.68 -0.18 1.05
C VAL A 17 15.02 -0.53 1.66
N ASP A 18 15.77 0.50 2.03
CA ASP A 18 17.09 0.35 2.67
C ASP A 18 16.93 0.05 4.17
N THR A 19 15.90 0.62 4.82
CA THR A 19 15.62 0.46 6.24
C THR A 19 14.11 0.40 6.54
N ASP A 20 13.77 -0.20 7.68
CA ASP A 20 12.39 -0.23 8.19
C ASP A 20 11.84 1.18 8.41
N GLU A 21 12.68 2.12 8.85
CA GLU A 21 12.30 3.51 9.08
C GLU A 21 11.90 4.22 7.79
N GLN A 22 12.60 3.95 6.69
CA GLN A 22 12.24 4.47 5.37
C GLN A 22 10.86 3.96 4.95
N ALA A 23 10.57 2.67 5.15
CA ALA A 23 9.28 2.07 4.85
C ALA A 23 8.15 2.68 5.70
N ILE A 24 8.38 2.86 7.01
CA ILE A 24 7.43 3.50 7.93
C ILE A 24 7.17 4.96 7.52
N ALA A 25 8.20 5.70 7.10
CA ALA A 25 8.06 7.07 6.63
C ALA A 25 7.15 7.17 5.40
N TYR A 26 7.30 6.25 4.43
CA TYR A 26 6.40 6.20 3.27
C TYR A 26 4.98 5.81 3.65
N LYS A 27 4.80 4.81 4.52
CA LYS A 27 3.48 4.44 5.06
C LYS A 27 2.76 5.67 5.66
N LYS A 28 3.45 6.47 6.47
CA LYS A 28 2.90 7.70 7.06
C LYS A 28 2.52 8.73 6.00
N LYS A 29 3.40 8.98 5.01
CA LYS A 29 3.12 9.91 3.90
C LYS A 29 1.88 9.51 3.11
N ILE A 30 1.75 8.23 2.77
CA ILE A 30 0.58 7.68 2.06
C ILE A 30 -0.67 7.80 2.93
N GLY A 31 -0.58 7.50 4.23
CA GLY A 31 -1.68 7.67 5.18
C GLY A 31 -2.21 9.10 5.25
N LEU A 32 -1.32 10.09 5.26
CA LEU A 32 -1.71 11.50 5.23
C LEU A 32 -2.36 11.89 3.90
N LEU A 33 -1.83 11.38 2.77
CA LEU A 33 -2.40 11.65 1.44
C LEU A 33 -3.81 11.09 1.29
N LEU A 34 -4.10 9.96 1.93
CA LEU A 34 -5.41 9.30 1.88
C LEU A 34 -6.34 9.70 3.04
N ALA A 35 -5.94 10.65 3.89
CA ALA A 35 -6.69 11.01 5.10
C ALA A 35 -8.09 11.58 4.82
N GLU A 36 -8.32 12.14 3.63
CA GLU A 36 -9.61 12.66 3.19
C GLU A 36 -10.61 11.56 2.77
N ILE A 37 -10.15 10.31 2.65
CA ILE A 37 -10.98 9.16 2.30
C ILE A 37 -11.24 8.35 3.59
N PRO A 38 -12.39 8.52 4.26
CA PRO A 38 -12.64 7.94 5.58
C PRO A 38 -12.64 6.40 5.59
N ASP A 39 -12.96 5.79 4.44
CA ASP A 39 -13.00 4.34 4.26
C ASP A 39 -11.65 3.76 3.75
N ALA A 40 -10.60 4.59 3.60
CA ALA A 40 -9.32 4.12 3.09
C ALA A 40 -8.60 3.22 4.09
N GLN A 41 -8.18 2.05 3.62
CA GLN A 41 -7.39 1.09 4.39
C GLN A 41 -6.03 0.90 3.74
N ILE A 42 -4.97 0.98 4.54
CA ILE A 42 -3.60 0.75 4.09
C ILE A 42 -3.14 -0.60 4.60
N GLN A 43 -2.94 -1.54 3.68
CA GLN A 43 -2.27 -2.80 3.96
C GLN A 43 -0.76 -2.60 3.79
N PHE A 44 -0.02 -2.71 4.88
CA PHE A 44 1.44 -2.55 4.91
C PHE A 44 2.11 -3.83 5.38
N SER A 45 3.05 -4.34 4.58
CA SER A 45 3.90 -5.47 4.93
C SER A 45 5.29 -5.29 4.32
N LEU A 46 6.31 -5.75 5.04
CA LEU A 46 7.66 -5.92 4.52
C LEU A 46 7.82 -7.36 4.08
N ALA A 47 8.36 -7.57 2.89
CA ALA A 47 8.65 -8.88 2.34
C ALA A 47 10.03 -8.86 1.71
N SER A 48 10.78 -9.96 1.85
CA SER A 48 12.02 -10.14 1.09
C SER A 48 11.69 -10.14 -0.40
N ILE A 49 12.52 -9.47 -1.20
CA ILE A 49 12.43 -9.56 -2.64
C ILE A 49 12.69 -11.03 -3.00
N PRO A 50 11.75 -11.74 -3.66
CA PRO A 50 12.00 -13.10 -4.08
C PRO A 50 13.21 -13.09 -5.01
N GLU A 51 14.22 -13.90 -4.71
CA GLU A 51 15.31 -14.13 -5.65
C GLU A 51 14.70 -14.69 -6.94
N PRO A 52 14.97 -14.08 -8.11
CA PRO A 52 14.53 -14.68 -9.36
C PRO A 52 15.10 -16.11 -9.43
N PRO A 53 14.34 -17.09 -9.94
CA PRO A 53 14.83 -18.46 -10.00
C PRO A 53 16.14 -18.47 -10.79
N SER A 54 17.23 -18.82 -10.11
CA SER A 54 18.52 -19.08 -10.75
C SER A 54 18.32 -20.22 -11.74
N GLY A 55 18.40 -19.89 -13.03
CA GLY A 55 18.37 -20.85 -14.14
C GLY A 55 19.67 -21.62 -14.27
#